data_AF-A0A968TXQ7-F1
#
_entry.id   AF-A0A968TXQ7-F1
#
_cell.length_a   1.000
_cell.length_b   1.000
_cell.length_c   1.000
_cell.angle_alpha   90.00
_cell.angle_beta   90.00
_cell.angle_gamma   90.00
#
_symmetry.space_group_name_H-M   'P 1'
#
loop_
_entity.id
_entity.type
_entity.pdbx_description
1 polymer ?
#
loop_
_entity_poly.entity_id
_entity_poly.type
_entity_poly.pdbx_seq_one_letter_code
_entity_poly.pdbx_strand_id
1 'polypeptide(L)'
;MSGSGDRREQLAFDPSTFDSKRSMTTDVYWSRIAQDKAMFGTVESLPAMYKSTDGGESWTQLPDSAQVAGGIVKVHPNLRGVVYVANKQGVWRSDDGAASFYKTWEGDATGLDVSKAEPDGVWMTSPDAVYYSPDRCKTWKLIGGEDLKRQGYALRHVKVSPVNANNLVMWRDHLSGYDESWYYSRDGGKTWHESVIDSTLAFLPRNQRWGHPAWHPLKADTLVNNGGDWPTRSTDGGATYHWSASGQNAVLVGGSFNFNPHHPDTVFASSQDYNGAVTHDGGYTWTYTNVSGNGWGGHSYGGYAINPMTLVAGASTSWGGTRQLTVSHDGGKTWKPVENALYSLNPAADSKTPRGCTWPWAIL
;
A
#
# COMPACT_ATOMS: atom_id res chain seq x y z
N MET A 1 0.50 9.36 -12.53
CA MET A 1 -0.35 8.32 -11.90
C MET A 1 0.27 6.97 -12.19
N SER A 2 0.58 6.17 -11.18
CA SER A 2 0.96 4.76 -11.33
C SER A 2 -0.32 3.95 -11.56
N GLY A 3 -0.29 3.00 -12.50
CA GLY A 3 -1.37 2.03 -12.67
C GLY A 3 -1.45 1.08 -11.47
N SER A 4 -2.56 0.35 -11.34
CA SER A 4 -2.73 -0.68 -10.32
C SER A 4 -1.58 -1.71 -10.37
N GLY A 5 -0.70 -1.70 -9.37
CA GLY A 5 0.42 -2.63 -9.24
C GLY A 5 1.80 -2.09 -9.61
N ASP A 6 1.91 -0.86 -10.10
CA ASP A 6 3.21 -0.18 -10.22
C ASP A 6 3.58 0.46 -8.88
N ARG A 7 4.58 -0.14 -8.25
CA ARG A 7 5.01 0.13 -6.86
C ARG A 7 6.12 1.15 -6.77
N ARG A 8 6.71 1.57 -7.88
CA ARG A 8 7.94 2.39 -7.84
C ARG A 8 7.61 3.81 -7.38
N GLU A 9 8.52 4.39 -6.59
CA GLU A 9 8.53 5.83 -6.37
C GLU A 9 9.08 6.50 -7.63
N GLN A 10 8.23 6.57 -8.66
CA GLN A 10 8.60 6.97 -10.02
C GLN A 10 8.70 8.48 -10.20
N LEU A 11 8.35 9.29 -9.20
CA LEU A 11 8.35 10.74 -9.26
C LEU A 11 9.10 11.30 -8.05
N ALA A 12 9.96 12.28 -8.27
CA ALA A 12 10.72 12.93 -7.22
C ALA A 12 10.87 14.43 -7.49
N PHE A 13 10.60 15.24 -6.47
CA PHE A 13 10.85 16.67 -6.46
C PHE A 13 12.30 16.95 -6.06
N ASP A 14 12.93 17.95 -6.66
CA ASP A 14 14.25 18.44 -6.24
C ASP A 14 14.09 19.53 -5.16
N PRO A 15 14.19 19.19 -3.86
CA PRO A 15 13.92 20.15 -2.78
C PRO A 15 14.86 21.36 -2.79
N SER A 16 16.03 21.28 -3.46
CA SER A 16 16.95 22.41 -3.60
C SER A 16 16.42 23.51 -4.53
N THR A 17 15.34 23.24 -5.26
CA THR A 17 14.69 24.16 -6.20
C THR A 17 13.39 24.77 -5.67
N PHE A 18 13.21 24.77 -4.35
CA PHE A 18 12.08 25.46 -3.73
C PHE A 18 12.15 26.97 -3.96
N ASP A 19 11.17 27.50 -4.68
CA ASP A 19 10.96 28.92 -4.89
C ASP A 19 10.00 29.45 -3.82
N SER A 20 10.54 30.23 -2.88
CA SER A 20 9.76 30.84 -1.80
C SER A 20 8.71 31.85 -2.27
N LYS A 21 8.91 32.52 -3.42
CA LYS A 21 7.94 33.47 -3.97
C LYS A 21 6.73 32.74 -4.55
N ARG A 22 6.98 31.59 -5.18
CA ARG A 22 5.94 30.73 -5.75
C ARG A 22 5.40 29.70 -4.76
N SER A 23 6.04 29.54 -3.61
CA SER A 23 5.74 28.52 -2.59
C SER A 23 5.68 27.10 -3.16
N MET A 24 6.59 26.78 -4.08
CA MET A 24 6.62 25.48 -4.77
C MET A 24 8.06 25.06 -5.09
N THR A 25 8.26 23.75 -5.21
CA THR A 25 9.46 23.19 -5.82
C THR A 25 9.31 23.18 -7.34
N THR A 26 10.29 23.72 -8.07
CA THR A 26 10.18 23.87 -9.53
C THR A 26 10.60 22.63 -10.29
N ASP A 27 11.71 22.00 -9.91
CA ASP A 27 12.25 20.87 -10.64
C ASP A 27 11.63 19.56 -10.14
N VAL A 28 11.06 18.79 -11.06
CA VAL A 28 10.44 17.48 -10.78
C VAL A 28 10.89 16.47 -11.84
N TYR A 29 11.24 15.28 -11.40
CA TYR A 29 11.66 14.18 -12.28
C TYR A 29 10.61 13.07 -12.24
N TRP A 30 10.31 12.48 -13.39
CA TRP A 30 9.39 11.37 -13.53
C TRP A 30 9.98 10.26 -14.41
N SER A 31 9.96 9.02 -13.92
CA SER A 31 10.30 7.81 -14.68
C SER A 31 9.04 7.17 -15.23
N ARG A 32 8.89 7.14 -16.55
CA ARG A 32 7.75 6.48 -17.19
C ARG A 32 7.93 4.96 -17.12
N ILE A 33 6.80 4.25 -17.12
CA ILE A 33 6.76 2.78 -17.22
C ILE A 33 7.56 2.32 -18.45
N ALA A 34 8.49 1.39 -18.23
CA ALA A 34 9.32 0.83 -19.29
C ALA A 34 8.73 -0.41 -19.96
N GLN A 35 7.82 -1.12 -19.27
CA GLN A 35 7.10 -2.28 -19.77
C GLN A 35 5.66 -2.19 -19.28
N ASP A 36 4.80 -1.63 -20.11
CA ASP A 36 3.40 -1.49 -19.79
C ASP A 36 2.65 -2.82 -20.01
N LYS A 37 1.58 -3.05 -19.26
CA LYS A 37 0.75 -4.26 -19.34
C LYS A 37 -0.69 -3.83 -19.59
N ALA A 38 -1.37 -4.57 -20.48
CA ALA A 38 -2.78 -4.33 -20.76
C ALA A 38 -3.63 -4.67 -19.54
N MET A 39 -3.81 -3.72 -18.62
CA MET A 39 -4.83 -3.82 -17.58
C MET A 39 -6.05 -2.98 -17.95
N PHE A 40 -5.84 -1.76 -18.47
CA PHE A 40 -6.89 -0.87 -18.94
C PHE A 40 -6.42 -0.10 -20.18
N GLY A 41 -6.94 -0.43 -21.37
CA GLY A 41 -6.64 0.29 -22.61
C GLY A 41 -5.46 -0.26 -23.43
N THR A 42 -5.01 0.55 -24.38
CA THR A 42 -3.93 0.20 -25.32
C THR A 42 -2.57 0.33 -24.63
N VAL A 43 -1.76 -0.73 -24.71
CA VAL A 43 -0.40 -0.74 -24.17
C VAL A 43 0.50 0.14 -25.00
N GLU A 44 1.13 1.13 -24.37
CA GLU A 44 2.15 1.97 -25.00
C GLU A 44 3.44 1.95 -24.19
N SER A 45 4.41 1.17 -24.65
CA SER A 45 5.72 1.04 -24.01
C SER A 45 6.71 2.07 -24.56
N LEU A 46 6.73 3.26 -23.95
CA LEU A 46 7.63 4.37 -24.31
C LEU A 46 8.53 4.71 -23.11
N PRO A 47 9.55 3.88 -22.80
CA PRO A 47 10.46 4.12 -21.68
C PRO A 47 11.20 5.45 -21.85
N ALA A 48 11.01 6.37 -20.92
CA ALA A 48 11.79 7.61 -20.83
C ALA A 48 11.71 8.21 -19.43
N MET A 49 12.67 9.08 -19.13
CA MET A 49 12.58 10.04 -18.04
C MET A 49 12.01 11.36 -18.56
N TYR A 50 11.26 12.05 -17.70
CA TYR A 50 10.73 13.38 -17.94
C TYR A 50 11.16 14.31 -16.83
N LYS A 51 11.33 15.59 -17.17
CA LYS A 51 11.61 16.67 -16.23
C LYS A 51 10.61 17.80 -16.40
N SER A 52 10.12 18.33 -15.29
CA SER A 52 9.45 19.61 -15.20
C SER A 52 10.37 20.63 -14.52
N THR A 53 10.26 21.90 -14.90
CA THR A 53 10.92 23.05 -14.25
C THR A 53 9.90 24.11 -13.78
N ASP A 54 8.63 23.73 -13.73
CA ASP A 54 7.50 24.58 -13.36
C ASP A 54 6.58 23.92 -12.31
N GLY A 55 7.11 22.95 -11.55
CA GLY A 55 6.36 22.28 -10.47
C GLY A 55 5.39 21.20 -10.95
N GLY A 56 5.53 20.74 -12.19
CA GLY A 56 4.74 19.68 -12.80
C GLY A 56 3.64 20.16 -13.74
N GLU A 57 3.58 21.46 -14.06
CA GLU A 57 2.62 22.04 -15.00
C GLU A 57 2.93 21.59 -16.45
N SER A 58 4.20 21.55 -16.82
CA SER A 58 4.67 21.02 -18.11
C SER A 58 5.85 20.06 -17.96
N TRP A 59 6.01 19.16 -18.92
CA TRP A 59 6.99 18.07 -18.87
C TRP A 59 7.77 17.97 -20.18
N THR A 60 9.09 17.91 -20.07
CA THR A 60 10.01 17.67 -21.19
C THR A 60 10.60 16.27 -21.06
N GLN A 61 10.53 15.47 -22.14
CA GLN A 61 11.23 14.19 -22.19
C GLN A 61 12.74 14.42 -22.21
N LEU A 62 13.48 13.70 -21.37
CA LEU A 62 14.93 13.75 -21.36
C LEU A 62 15.49 12.85 -22.48
N PRO A 63 16.45 13.33 -23.30
CA PRO A 63 17.03 12.55 -24.39
C PRO A 63 17.78 11.33 -23.84
N ASP A 64 17.84 10.26 -24.64
CA ASP A 64 18.63 9.05 -24.35
C ASP A 64 18.45 8.50 -22.91
N SER A 65 17.21 8.51 -22.42
CA SER A 65 16.87 8.14 -21.03
C SER A 65 16.11 6.83 -20.89
N ALA A 66 15.91 6.10 -21.99
CA ALA A 66 15.13 4.86 -22.01
C ALA A 66 15.72 3.75 -21.11
N GLN A 67 17.05 3.66 -21.01
CA GLN A 67 17.75 2.65 -20.21
C GLN A 67 17.59 2.84 -18.69
N VAL A 68 17.32 4.06 -18.23
CA VAL A 68 17.08 4.36 -16.82
C VAL A 68 15.58 4.45 -16.50
N ALA A 69 14.71 4.40 -17.51
CA ALA A 69 13.28 4.44 -17.31
C ALA A 69 12.77 3.22 -16.52
N GLY A 70 11.51 3.30 -16.14
CA GLY A 70 10.85 2.27 -15.37
C GLY A 70 11.47 2.02 -13.99
N GLY A 71 12.08 3.03 -13.39
CA GLY A 71 12.80 2.96 -12.13
C GLY A 71 12.16 3.73 -10.98
N ILE A 72 12.73 3.52 -9.80
CA ILE A 72 12.59 4.38 -8.61
C ILE A 72 13.45 5.61 -8.83
N VAL A 73 12.92 6.80 -8.56
CA VAL A 73 13.61 8.08 -8.70
C VAL A 73 13.81 8.69 -7.32
N LYS A 74 15.05 9.13 -7.04
CA LYS A 74 15.41 9.87 -5.83
C LYS A 74 16.25 11.07 -6.20
N VAL A 75 16.19 12.11 -5.37
CA VAL A 75 16.96 13.34 -5.55
C VAL A 75 17.71 13.63 -4.27
N HIS A 76 18.97 14.05 -4.39
CA HIS A 76 19.77 14.45 -3.25
C HIS A 76 19.07 15.60 -2.50
N PRO A 77 18.95 15.54 -1.16
CA PRO A 77 18.12 16.49 -0.42
C PRO A 77 18.64 17.93 -0.44
N ASN A 78 19.94 18.13 -0.69
CA ASN A 78 20.61 19.44 -0.55
C ASN A 78 21.38 19.89 -1.80
N LEU A 79 21.57 19.03 -2.81
CA LEU A 79 22.46 19.31 -3.95
C LEU A 79 21.62 19.28 -5.21
N ARG A 80 21.51 20.45 -5.85
CA ARG A 80 20.70 20.62 -7.03
C ARG A 80 21.17 19.72 -8.16
N GLY A 81 20.22 19.05 -8.80
CA GLY A 81 20.48 18.25 -9.99
C GLY A 81 21.20 16.92 -9.75
N VAL A 82 21.46 16.53 -8.50
CA VAL A 82 21.95 15.18 -8.20
C VAL A 82 20.75 14.23 -8.10
N VAL A 83 20.59 13.39 -9.12
CA VAL A 83 19.43 12.48 -9.29
C VAL A 83 19.90 11.04 -9.33
N TYR A 84 19.18 10.16 -8.65
CA TYR A 84 19.42 8.72 -8.66
C TYR A 84 18.22 8.00 -9.26
N VAL A 85 18.49 7.00 -10.09
CA VAL A 85 17.47 6.14 -10.66
C VAL A 85 17.86 4.68 -10.47
N ALA A 86 16.95 3.86 -9.97
CA ALA A 86 17.17 2.44 -9.72
C ALA A 86 16.11 1.59 -10.43
N ASN A 87 16.51 0.57 -11.16
CA ASN A 87 15.62 -0.39 -11.81
C ASN A 87 16.21 -1.81 -11.78
N LYS A 88 15.61 -2.74 -12.54
CA LYS A 88 16.05 -4.15 -12.58
C LYS A 88 17.44 -4.37 -13.19
N GLN A 89 18.01 -3.36 -13.85
CA GLN A 89 19.29 -3.42 -14.54
C GLN A 89 20.40 -2.66 -13.81
N GLY A 90 20.09 -1.92 -12.73
CA GLY A 90 21.10 -1.31 -11.89
C GLY A 90 20.67 -0.04 -11.17
N VAL A 91 21.66 0.74 -10.74
CA VAL A 91 21.50 2.09 -10.20
C VAL A 91 22.33 3.08 -11.01
N TRP A 92 21.72 4.17 -11.43
CA TRP A 92 22.37 5.28 -12.14
C TRP A 92 22.32 6.55 -11.32
N ARG A 93 23.32 7.40 -11.57
CA ARG A 93 23.39 8.75 -11.01
C ARG A 93 23.55 9.77 -12.13
N SER A 94 22.93 10.91 -11.92
CA SER A 94 23.17 12.16 -12.63
C SER A 94 23.71 13.19 -11.64
N ASP A 95 24.59 14.06 -12.11
CA ASP A 95 25.10 15.23 -11.37
C ASP A 95 24.72 16.56 -12.05
N ASP A 96 23.91 16.51 -13.10
CA ASP A 96 23.63 17.61 -14.03
C ASP A 96 22.12 17.80 -14.28
N GLY A 97 21.28 17.42 -13.31
CA GLY A 97 19.84 17.60 -13.39
C GLY A 97 19.18 16.67 -14.39
N ALA A 98 19.66 15.42 -14.44
CA ALA A 98 19.25 14.35 -15.33
C ALA A 98 19.53 14.60 -16.83
N ALA A 99 20.48 15.49 -17.15
CA ALA A 99 20.92 15.68 -18.54
C ALA A 99 21.76 14.48 -19.02
N SER A 100 22.51 13.85 -18.11
CA SER A 100 23.22 12.59 -18.36
C SER A 100 23.17 11.67 -17.14
N PHE A 101 23.28 10.36 -17.39
CA PHE A 101 23.32 9.33 -16.35
C PHE A 101 24.50 8.40 -16.55
N TYR A 102 25.19 8.05 -15.47
CA TYR A 102 26.19 6.99 -15.46
C TYR A 102 25.79 5.90 -14.47
N LYS A 103 26.04 4.65 -14.85
CA LYS A 103 25.71 3.50 -14.02
C LYS A 103 26.74 3.36 -12.90
N THR A 104 26.26 3.08 -11.70
CA THR A 104 27.04 2.99 -10.46
C THR A 104 26.99 1.61 -9.80
N TRP A 105 25.97 0.81 -10.15
CA TRP A 105 25.78 -0.53 -9.65
C TRP A 105 25.04 -1.38 -10.68
N GLU A 106 25.37 -2.68 -10.74
CA GLU A 106 24.80 -3.67 -11.67
C GLU A 106 23.96 -4.70 -10.90
N GLY A 107 22.74 -4.93 -11.37
CA GLY A 107 21.82 -5.95 -10.82
C GLY A 107 20.39 -5.45 -10.62
N ASP A 108 19.55 -6.27 -9.98
CA ASP A 108 18.17 -5.89 -9.67
C ASP A 108 18.12 -5.02 -8.41
N ALA A 109 17.86 -3.72 -8.59
CA ALA A 109 17.61 -2.79 -7.49
C ALA A 109 16.10 -2.71 -7.22
N THR A 110 15.68 -3.28 -6.09
CA THR A 110 14.27 -3.45 -5.70
C THR A 110 13.77 -2.34 -4.77
N GLY A 111 14.65 -1.43 -4.35
CA GLY A 111 14.39 -0.30 -3.47
C GLY A 111 15.57 0.64 -3.46
N LEU A 112 15.32 1.94 -3.30
CA LEU A 112 16.33 2.98 -3.20
C LEU A 112 15.78 4.12 -2.34
N ASP A 113 16.54 4.63 -1.37
CA ASP A 113 16.14 5.81 -0.59
C ASP A 113 17.33 6.63 -0.12
N VAL A 114 17.06 7.91 0.18
CA VAL A 114 18.04 8.91 0.63
C VAL A 114 17.52 9.61 1.88
N SER A 115 18.40 10.14 2.73
CA SER A 115 18.02 10.80 3.99
C SER A 115 18.55 12.22 4.10
N LYS A 116 17.77 13.12 4.70
CA LYS A 116 18.27 14.45 5.11
C LYS A 116 19.23 14.38 6.30
N ALA A 117 19.12 13.36 7.14
CA ALA A 117 20.01 13.15 8.28
C ALA A 117 21.42 12.76 7.84
N GLU A 118 21.53 12.16 6.65
CA GLU A 118 22.80 11.79 6.04
C GLU A 118 22.71 12.02 4.52
N PRO A 119 22.91 13.27 4.07
CA PRO A 119 22.62 13.68 2.69
C PRO A 119 23.35 12.90 1.60
N ASP A 120 24.59 12.48 1.89
CA ASP A 120 25.42 11.72 0.95
C ASP A 120 25.14 10.21 0.98
N GLY A 121 24.39 9.74 1.98
CA GLY A 121 24.01 8.35 2.18
C GLY A 121 22.89 7.91 1.25
N VAL A 122 23.09 6.79 0.56
CA VAL A 122 22.09 6.15 -0.30
C VAL A 122 21.95 4.68 0.09
N TRP A 123 20.74 4.25 0.41
CA TRP A 123 20.42 2.86 0.73
C TRP A 123 19.70 2.21 -0.43
N MET A 124 20.03 0.95 -0.68
CA MET A 124 19.44 0.15 -1.76
C MET A 124 19.11 -1.25 -1.25
N THR A 125 17.94 -1.77 -1.60
CA THR A 125 17.67 -3.21 -1.51
C THR A 125 17.87 -3.86 -2.88
N SER A 126 18.50 -5.02 -2.89
CA SER A 126 18.34 -6.02 -3.97
C SER A 126 17.33 -7.09 -3.50
N PRO A 127 16.98 -8.11 -4.32
CA PRO A 127 16.09 -9.18 -3.87
C PRO A 127 16.58 -9.92 -2.62
N ASP A 128 17.90 -9.96 -2.40
CA ASP A 128 18.53 -10.85 -1.42
C ASP A 128 19.32 -10.10 -0.32
N ALA A 129 19.55 -8.78 -0.45
CA ALA A 129 20.40 -8.05 0.48
C ALA A 129 20.14 -6.53 0.47
N VAL A 130 20.77 -5.85 1.43
CA VAL A 130 20.77 -4.39 1.57
C VAL A 130 22.20 -3.86 1.37
N TYR A 131 22.30 -2.81 0.57
CA TYR A 131 23.53 -2.10 0.26
C TYR A 131 23.41 -0.64 0.69
N TYR A 132 24.56 -0.03 0.96
CA TYR A 132 24.68 1.36 1.30
C TYR A 132 25.87 2.00 0.59
N SER A 133 25.68 3.24 0.17
CA SER A 133 26.71 4.10 -0.39
C SER A 133 26.84 5.37 0.46
N PRO A 134 28.01 5.65 1.06
CA PRO A 134 28.24 6.86 1.86
C PRO A 134 28.57 8.10 1.02
N ASP A 135 28.73 7.94 -0.29
CA ASP A 135 29.37 8.92 -1.17
C ASP A 135 28.56 9.18 -2.45
N ARG A 136 27.23 9.17 -2.31
CA ARG A 136 26.28 9.45 -3.40
C ARG A 136 26.44 8.46 -4.55
N CYS A 137 26.34 7.17 -4.26
CA CYS A 137 26.46 6.07 -5.22
C CYS A 137 27.83 5.96 -5.92
N LYS A 138 28.94 6.52 -5.40
CA LYS A 138 30.25 6.31 -6.04
C LYS A 138 30.83 4.95 -5.66
N THR A 139 30.63 4.54 -4.41
CA THR A 139 31.00 3.23 -3.89
C THR A 139 29.81 2.59 -3.19
N TRP A 140 29.70 1.27 -3.33
CA TRP A 140 28.62 0.48 -2.72
C TRP A 140 29.20 -0.57 -1.78
N LYS A 141 28.57 -0.71 -0.62
CA LYS A 141 28.90 -1.71 0.38
C LYS A 141 27.67 -2.54 0.72
N LEU A 142 27.83 -3.87 0.72
CA LEU A 142 26.87 -4.79 1.32
C LEU A 142 26.86 -4.59 2.84
N ILE A 143 25.69 -4.31 3.43
CA ILE A 143 25.57 -3.97 4.85
C ILE A 143 24.72 -4.92 5.68
N GLY A 144 23.80 -5.67 5.08
CA GLY A 144 22.96 -6.63 5.82
C GLY A 144 21.81 -7.21 4.99
N GLY A 145 20.89 -7.92 5.65
CA GLY A 145 19.67 -8.46 5.05
C GLY A 145 19.82 -9.81 4.35
N GLU A 146 21.04 -10.35 4.22
CA GLU A 146 21.29 -11.67 3.64
C GLU A 146 20.64 -12.81 4.44
N ASP A 147 20.51 -12.62 5.75
CA ASP A 147 19.85 -13.51 6.69
C ASP A 147 18.32 -13.59 6.47
N LEU A 148 17.75 -12.62 5.78
CA LEU A 148 16.31 -12.58 5.46
C LEU A 148 15.96 -13.24 4.13
N LYS A 149 16.96 -13.67 3.36
CA LYS A 149 16.80 -14.35 2.07
C LYS A 149 15.91 -15.58 2.21
N ARG A 150 14.91 -15.70 1.34
CA ARG A 150 13.97 -16.83 1.34
C ARG A 150 13.51 -17.15 -0.08
N GLN A 151 13.49 -18.43 -0.42
CA GLN A 151 13.00 -18.89 -1.73
C GLN A 151 11.54 -18.46 -1.94
N GLY A 152 11.25 -17.87 -3.09
CA GLY A 152 9.91 -17.35 -3.42
C GLY A 152 9.64 -15.95 -2.88
N TYR A 153 10.62 -15.29 -2.26
CA TYR A 153 10.50 -13.93 -1.75
C TYR A 153 11.60 -13.00 -2.28
N ALA A 154 11.38 -11.70 -2.18
CA ALA A 154 12.39 -10.67 -2.46
C ALA A 154 12.30 -9.54 -1.43
N LEU A 155 13.45 -9.04 -0.94
CA LEU A 155 13.51 -7.77 -0.20
C LEU A 155 13.20 -6.61 -1.15
N ARG A 156 12.43 -5.63 -0.70
CA ARG A 156 12.14 -4.42 -1.47
C ARG A 156 11.91 -3.19 -0.59
N HIS A 157 11.93 -2.02 -1.23
CA HIS A 157 11.46 -0.76 -0.64
C HIS A 157 12.11 -0.40 0.70
N VAL A 158 13.45 -0.42 0.75
CA VAL A 158 14.13 0.26 1.84
C VAL A 158 13.67 1.71 1.92
N LYS A 159 13.33 2.17 3.12
CA LYS A 159 12.96 3.54 3.43
C LYS A 159 13.69 4.00 4.67
N VAL A 160 14.42 5.12 4.56
CA VAL A 160 15.26 5.66 5.63
C VAL A 160 14.58 6.88 6.27
N SER A 161 14.66 6.98 7.59
CA SER A 161 14.12 8.15 8.29
C SER A 161 14.91 9.40 7.90
N PRO A 162 14.24 10.51 7.53
CA PRO A 162 14.90 11.76 7.16
C PRO A 162 15.53 12.48 8.37
N VAL A 163 15.24 12.03 9.61
CA VAL A 163 15.73 12.64 10.86
C VAL A 163 16.81 11.79 11.51
N ASN A 164 16.82 10.48 11.28
CA ASN A 164 17.84 9.58 11.83
C ASN A 164 18.16 8.47 10.82
N ALA A 165 19.34 8.55 10.19
CA ALA A 165 19.78 7.60 9.17
C ALA A 165 19.99 6.17 9.71
N ASN A 166 19.98 5.95 11.03
CA ASN A 166 20.02 4.60 11.59
C ASN A 166 18.65 3.89 11.55
N ASN A 167 17.56 4.63 11.39
CA ASN A 167 16.20 4.09 11.38
C ASN A 167 15.77 3.78 9.94
N LEU A 168 15.66 2.50 9.62
CA LEU A 168 15.21 2.03 8.32
C LEU A 168 14.03 1.08 8.47
N VAL A 169 13.19 1.04 7.45
CA VAL A 169 12.19 0.00 7.26
C VAL A 169 12.26 -0.55 5.85
N MET A 170 11.83 -1.80 5.68
CA MET A 170 11.67 -2.45 4.39
C MET A 170 10.62 -3.54 4.48
N TRP A 171 10.34 -4.22 3.37
CA TRP A 171 9.53 -5.43 3.40
C TRP A 171 10.15 -6.57 2.60
N ARG A 172 9.70 -7.78 2.93
CA ARG A 172 9.94 -8.99 2.15
C ARG A 172 8.65 -9.37 1.44
N ASP A 173 8.68 -9.35 0.12
CA ASP A 173 7.56 -9.55 -0.81
C ASP A 173 7.49 -11.00 -1.27
N HIS A 174 6.34 -11.66 -1.18
CA HIS A 174 6.12 -13.00 -1.76
C HIS A 174 5.86 -12.87 -3.27
N LEU A 175 6.64 -13.56 -4.10
CA LEU A 175 6.67 -13.33 -5.55
C LEU A 175 5.37 -13.73 -6.28
N SER A 176 4.48 -14.49 -5.63
CA SER A 176 3.26 -15.03 -6.24
C SER A 176 2.00 -14.88 -5.37
N GLY A 177 2.02 -14.04 -4.32
CA GLY A 177 0.87 -13.87 -3.43
C GLY A 177 1.00 -12.69 -2.47
N TYR A 178 0.02 -12.57 -1.59
CA TYR A 178 -0.09 -11.48 -0.61
C TYR A 178 0.40 -11.92 0.77
N ASP A 179 1.69 -12.21 0.85
CA ASP A 179 2.37 -12.64 2.07
C ASP A 179 3.64 -11.80 2.30
N GLU A 180 3.45 -10.58 2.78
CA GLU A 180 4.53 -9.65 3.07
C GLU A 180 4.83 -9.53 4.57
N SER A 181 6.11 -9.64 4.92
CA SER A 181 6.66 -9.32 6.24
C SER A 181 7.28 -7.93 6.22
N TRP A 182 7.05 -7.12 7.25
CA TRP A 182 7.68 -5.81 7.40
C TRP A 182 8.86 -5.94 8.36
N TYR A 183 9.95 -5.24 8.06
CA TYR A 183 11.17 -5.25 8.86
C TYR A 183 11.61 -3.84 9.20
N TYR A 184 12.27 -3.70 10.34
CA TYR A 184 12.91 -2.46 10.75
C TYR A 184 14.37 -2.70 11.14
N SER A 185 15.16 -1.64 11.05
CA SER A 185 16.54 -1.57 11.51
C SER A 185 16.77 -0.30 12.30
N ARG A 186 17.65 -0.36 13.30
CA ARG A 186 18.02 0.74 14.20
C ARG A 186 19.51 1.07 14.17
N ASP A 187 20.25 0.47 13.24
CA ASP A 187 21.71 0.57 13.13
C ASP A 187 22.20 0.88 11.69
N GLY A 188 21.32 1.44 10.87
CA GLY A 188 21.62 1.85 9.50
C GLY A 188 21.44 0.73 8.47
N GLY A 189 20.71 -0.33 8.81
CA GLY A 189 20.45 -1.47 7.93
C GLY A 189 21.43 -2.63 8.09
N LYS A 190 22.22 -2.66 9.17
CA LYS A 190 23.18 -3.74 9.44
C LYS A 190 22.50 -4.96 10.04
N THR A 191 21.55 -4.73 10.96
CA THR A 191 20.69 -5.76 11.53
C THR A 191 19.22 -5.42 11.30
N TRP A 192 18.40 -6.47 11.15
CA TRP A 192 16.99 -6.34 10.82
C TRP A 192 16.13 -7.21 11.74
N HIS A 193 14.97 -6.68 12.11
CA HIS A 193 14.01 -7.33 12.97
C HIS A 193 12.63 -7.27 12.32
N GLU A 194 11.87 -8.36 12.41
CA GLU A 194 10.48 -8.36 11.92
C GLU A 194 9.63 -7.42 12.79
N SER A 195 8.78 -6.62 12.14
CA SER A 195 7.90 -5.66 12.80
C SER A 195 6.67 -6.35 13.39
N VAL A 196 6.25 -5.91 14.57
CA VAL A 196 5.01 -6.36 15.20
C VAL A 196 3.84 -5.54 14.68
N ILE A 197 2.75 -6.21 14.31
CA ILE A 197 1.50 -5.56 13.96
C ILE A 197 0.51 -5.78 15.10
N ASP A 198 0.22 -4.72 15.85
CA ASP A 198 -0.68 -4.74 16.99
C ASP A 198 -2.10 -4.33 16.58
N SER A 199 -3.00 -5.31 16.57
CA SER A 199 -4.41 -5.13 16.19
C SER A 199 -5.33 -4.82 17.37
N THR A 200 -4.81 -4.49 18.56
CA THR A 200 -5.64 -4.14 19.74
C THR A 200 -6.56 -2.94 19.49
N LEU A 201 -6.16 -2.01 18.62
CA LEU A 201 -6.95 -0.84 18.21
C LEU A 201 -7.65 -1.04 16.86
N ALA A 202 -7.56 -2.23 16.27
CA ALA A 202 -8.11 -2.51 14.96
C ALA A 202 -9.59 -2.86 15.07
N PHE A 203 -10.44 -2.07 14.42
CA PHE A 203 -11.84 -2.46 14.23
C PHE A 203 -12.04 -3.34 12.99
N LEU A 204 -11.03 -3.45 12.11
CA LEU A 204 -11.01 -4.36 10.95
C LEU A 204 -9.70 -5.16 10.93
N PRO A 205 -9.74 -6.44 10.52
CA PRO A 205 -8.57 -7.30 10.53
C PRO A 205 -7.48 -6.82 9.57
N ARG A 206 -6.24 -7.23 9.83
CA ARG A 206 -5.11 -6.98 8.91
C ARG A 206 -5.36 -7.68 7.58
N ASN A 207 -5.33 -6.90 6.51
CA ASN A 207 -5.07 -7.44 5.20
C ASN A 207 -3.56 -7.45 4.97
N GLN A 208 -2.98 -8.61 4.66
CA GLN A 208 -1.56 -8.69 4.37
C GLN A 208 -1.32 -8.14 2.95
N ARG A 209 -0.61 -7.01 2.89
CA ARG A 209 -0.23 -6.31 1.67
C ARG A 209 1.13 -5.65 1.85
N TRP A 210 1.72 -5.29 0.71
CA TRP A 210 2.84 -4.36 0.62
C TRP A 210 2.55 -3.09 1.41
N GLY A 211 3.53 -2.65 2.20
CA GLY A 211 3.48 -1.34 2.83
C GLY A 211 3.62 -0.20 1.83
N HIS A 212 3.43 1.02 2.27
CA HIS A 212 3.98 2.23 1.67
C HIS A 212 4.41 3.15 2.82
N PRO A 213 5.55 2.87 3.49
CA PRO A 213 5.93 3.60 4.68
C PRO A 213 6.39 5.02 4.31
N ALA A 214 5.86 5.98 5.05
CA ALA A 214 6.23 7.38 4.99
C ALA A 214 6.66 7.83 6.39
N TRP A 215 7.94 8.16 6.52
CA TRP A 215 8.51 8.68 7.74
C TRP A 215 8.01 10.09 8.04
N HIS A 216 7.78 10.38 9.31
CA HIS A 216 7.51 11.74 9.76
C HIS A 216 8.79 12.59 9.56
N PRO A 217 8.69 13.76 8.90
CA PRO A 217 9.88 14.51 8.49
C PRO A 217 10.65 15.15 9.65
N LEU A 218 10.05 15.24 10.83
CA LEU A 218 10.62 15.88 12.03
C LEU A 218 10.69 14.97 13.26
N LYS A 219 10.23 13.71 13.18
CA LYS A 219 10.17 12.79 14.33
C LYS A 219 10.82 11.48 13.93
N ALA A 220 12.02 11.23 14.44
CA ALA A 220 12.90 10.15 13.99
C ALA A 220 12.27 8.75 14.02
N ASP A 221 11.39 8.50 14.99
CA ASP A 221 10.80 7.19 15.25
C ASP A 221 9.34 7.08 14.79
N THR A 222 8.79 8.13 14.18
CA THR A 222 7.38 8.12 13.75
C THR A 222 7.29 7.89 12.26
N LEU A 223 6.44 6.95 11.86
CA LEU A 223 6.07 6.72 10.47
C LEU A 223 4.63 6.25 10.37
N VAL A 224 4.03 6.52 9.22
CA VAL A 224 2.76 5.92 8.80
C VAL A 224 3.02 4.94 7.68
N ASN A 225 2.21 3.90 7.60
CA ASN A 225 2.34 2.86 6.58
C ASN A 225 0.94 2.42 6.14
N ASN A 226 0.71 2.29 4.84
CA ASN A 226 -0.62 1.97 4.30
C ASN A 226 -0.70 0.55 3.73
N GLY A 227 -0.04 -0.41 4.38
CA GLY A 227 -0.06 -1.81 3.97
C GLY A 227 -1.22 -2.56 4.60
N GLY A 228 -2.17 -2.94 3.75
CA GLY A 228 -3.36 -3.71 4.13
C GLY A 228 -4.66 -2.94 4.02
N ASP A 229 -4.72 -1.96 3.11
CA ASP A 229 -5.85 -1.03 2.89
C ASP A 229 -6.16 -0.08 4.07
N TRP A 230 -5.34 -0.11 5.13
CA TRP A 230 -5.46 0.72 6.32
C TRP A 230 -4.15 1.44 6.64
N PRO A 231 -4.19 2.74 6.96
CA PRO A 231 -3.10 3.44 7.60
C PRO A 231 -2.82 2.82 8.97
N THR A 232 -1.60 2.38 9.13
CA THR A 232 -1.01 2.00 10.40
C THR A 232 0.04 3.04 10.76
N ARG A 233 0.32 3.17 12.05
CA ARG A 233 1.30 4.10 12.58
C ARG A 233 2.23 3.39 13.54
N SER A 234 3.49 3.71 13.44
CA SER A 234 4.52 3.38 14.42
C SER A 234 5.11 4.66 14.99
N THR A 235 5.44 4.63 16.27
CA THR A 235 6.17 5.71 16.98
C THR A 235 7.47 5.22 17.63
N ASP A 236 7.87 3.98 17.32
CA ASP A 236 9.06 3.29 17.81
C ASP A 236 10.01 2.89 16.66
N GLY A 237 9.90 3.57 15.52
CA GLY A 237 10.77 3.41 14.35
C GLY A 237 10.52 2.13 13.55
N GLY A 238 9.28 1.69 13.51
CA GLY A 238 8.83 0.54 12.74
C GLY A 238 8.87 -0.77 13.52
N ALA A 239 9.22 -0.75 14.81
CA ALA A 239 9.20 -1.97 15.61
C ALA A 239 7.77 -2.48 15.84
N THR A 240 6.83 -1.57 16.12
CA THR A 240 5.41 -1.88 16.34
C THR A 240 4.53 -0.95 15.54
N TYR A 241 3.54 -1.50 14.84
CA TYR A 241 2.51 -0.74 14.12
C TYR A 241 1.14 -0.96 14.75
N HIS A 242 0.39 0.13 14.93
CA HIS A 242 -1.00 0.12 15.35
C HIS A 242 -1.90 0.69 14.25
N TRP A 243 -3.18 0.31 14.23
CA TRP A 243 -4.17 0.91 13.33
C TRP A 243 -4.33 2.39 13.67
N SER A 244 -4.29 3.23 12.64
CA SER A 244 -4.40 4.68 12.78
C SER A 244 -5.70 5.16 12.16
N ALA A 245 -6.72 5.35 13.00
CA ALA A 245 -8.03 5.86 12.59
C ALA A 245 -8.07 7.39 12.37
N SER A 246 -6.94 8.08 12.55
CA SER A 246 -6.83 9.55 12.38
C SER A 246 -6.83 10.02 10.92
N GLY A 247 -7.24 9.16 9.98
CA GLY A 247 -7.33 9.44 8.54
C GLY A 247 -8.64 8.91 7.96
N GLN A 248 -9.13 9.56 6.91
CA GLN A 248 -10.29 9.10 6.13
C GLN A 248 -9.88 7.84 5.36
N ASN A 249 -10.51 6.70 5.67
CA ASN A 249 -10.43 5.50 4.83
C ASN A 249 -11.82 5.22 4.27
N ALA A 250 -11.98 5.40 2.96
CA ALA A 250 -13.21 5.07 2.27
C ALA A 250 -13.26 3.55 2.02
N VAL A 251 -13.63 2.79 3.05
CA VAL A 251 -14.02 1.39 2.83
C VAL A 251 -15.30 1.40 2.04
N LEU A 252 -15.31 0.66 0.93
CA LEU A 252 -16.55 0.40 0.23
C LEU A 252 -17.43 -0.50 1.08
N VAL A 253 -18.44 0.10 1.72
CA VAL A 253 -19.62 -0.64 2.22
C VAL A 253 -20.49 -0.91 0.99
N GLY A 254 -20.11 -1.91 0.20
CA GLY A 254 -20.75 -2.23 -1.07
C GLY A 254 -22.15 -2.84 -0.93
N GLY A 255 -22.55 -3.24 0.28
CA GLY A 255 -23.89 -3.74 0.56
C GLY A 255 -24.86 -2.62 0.88
N SER A 256 -26.04 -2.65 0.26
CA SER A 256 -27.21 -1.91 0.76
C SER A 256 -27.47 -2.35 2.21
N PHE A 257 -27.48 -1.40 3.14
CA PHE A 257 -27.89 -1.63 4.53
C PHE A 257 -29.22 -0.92 4.78
N ASN A 258 -30.02 -1.45 5.71
CA ASN A 258 -31.28 -0.85 6.15
C ASN A 258 -31.28 -0.78 7.68
N PHE A 259 -31.87 0.28 8.21
CA PHE A 259 -32.20 0.34 9.63
C PHE A 259 -33.38 -0.58 9.93
N ASN A 260 -33.32 -1.24 11.08
CA ASN A 260 -34.49 -1.87 11.65
C ASN A 260 -35.33 -0.81 12.39
N PRO A 261 -36.62 -0.61 12.07
CA PRO A 261 -37.43 0.43 12.70
C PRO A 261 -37.69 0.19 14.19
N HIS A 262 -37.54 -1.04 14.67
CA HIS A 262 -37.72 -1.41 16.09
C HIS A 262 -36.39 -1.45 16.85
N HIS A 263 -35.26 -1.52 16.14
CA HIS A 263 -33.92 -1.61 16.72
C HIS A 263 -32.91 -0.74 15.97
N PRO A 264 -33.12 0.58 15.88
CA PRO A 264 -32.32 1.46 15.02
C PRO A 264 -30.86 1.62 15.50
N ASP A 265 -30.59 1.35 16.77
CA ASP A 265 -29.23 1.40 17.32
C ASP A 265 -28.36 0.21 16.89
N THR A 266 -28.98 -0.88 16.39
CA THR A 266 -28.25 -1.99 15.80
C THR A 266 -28.23 -1.87 14.28
N VAL A 267 -27.04 -1.73 13.71
CA VAL A 267 -26.82 -1.71 12.26
C VAL A 267 -25.73 -2.70 11.92
N PHE A 268 -26.01 -3.53 10.92
CA PHE A 268 -25.02 -4.41 10.32
C PHE A 268 -24.69 -3.90 8.91
N ALA A 269 -23.44 -3.46 8.73
CA ALA A 269 -22.91 -2.99 7.46
C ALA A 269 -22.08 -4.11 6.81
N SER A 270 -22.70 -4.89 5.91
CA SER A 270 -21.97 -5.87 5.10
C SER A 270 -20.99 -5.18 4.16
N SER A 271 -19.78 -5.72 4.04
CA SER A 271 -18.73 -5.17 3.19
C SER A 271 -18.22 -6.21 2.19
N GLN A 272 -18.01 -5.74 0.96
CA GLN A 272 -17.24 -6.42 -0.06
C GLN A 272 -15.76 -6.33 0.36
N ASP A 273 -15.09 -7.48 0.44
CA ASP A 273 -13.68 -7.67 0.84
C ASP A 273 -13.39 -7.76 2.35
N TYR A 274 -14.32 -7.32 3.21
CA TYR A 274 -14.10 -7.23 4.66
C TYR A 274 -15.18 -7.88 5.52
N ASN A 275 -16.11 -8.68 4.99
CA ASN A 275 -17.28 -9.27 5.70
C ASN A 275 -18.26 -8.29 6.37
N GLY A 276 -17.82 -7.13 6.85
CA GLY A 276 -18.65 -6.12 7.46
C GLY A 276 -18.38 -5.86 8.93
N ALA A 277 -19.16 -4.93 9.46
CA ALA A 277 -19.09 -4.48 10.85
C ALA A 277 -20.49 -4.29 11.42
N VAL A 278 -20.63 -4.49 12.73
CA VAL A 278 -21.86 -4.34 13.49
C VAL A 278 -21.67 -3.24 14.52
N THR A 279 -22.69 -2.39 14.64
CA THR A 279 -22.88 -1.48 15.78
C THR A 279 -24.11 -1.93 16.56
N HIS A 280 -24.11 -1.69 17.87
CA HIS A 280 -25.28 -1.85 18.75
C HIS A 280 -25.64 -0.55 19.51
N ASP A 281 -24.94 0.55 19.25
CA ASP A 281 -25.10 1.83 19.95
C ASP A 281 -25.41 2.99 18.99
N GLY A 282 -26.07 2.74 17.86
CA GLY A 282 -26.41 3.79 16.90
C GLY A 282 -25.23 4.32 16.10
N GLY A 283 -24.12 3.57 16.07
CA GLY A 283 -22.95 3.85 15.25
C GLY A 283 -21.86 4.64 15.96
N TYR A 284 -21.97 4.82 17.29
CA TYR A 284 -20.87 5.39 18.09
C TYR A 284 -19.67 4.44 18.11
N THR A 285 -19.90 3.12 18.17
CA THR A 285 -18.85 2.11 18.07
C THR A 285 -19.21 1.01 17.07
N TRP A 286 -18.19 0.49 16.38
CA TRP A 286 -18.32 -0.57 15.38
C TRP A 286 -17.36 -1.70 15.68
N THR A 287 -17.85 -2.93 15.55
CA THR A 287 -17.05 -4.16 15.74
C THR A 287 -17.07 -4.98 14.45
N TYR A 288 -15.90 -5.45 14.00
CA TYR A 288 -15.82 -6.38 12.87
C TYR A 288 -16.59 -7.68 13.12
N THR A 289 -17.20 -8.22 12.07
CA THR A 289 -17.89 -9.51 12.12
C THR A 289 -17.46 -10.41 10.96
N ASN A 290 -17.05 -11.64 11.26
CA ASN A 290 -16.52 -12.58 10.26
C ASN A 290 -17.62 -13.47 9.66
N VAL A 291 -18.42 -12.89 8.76
CA VAL A 291 -19.59 -13.54 8.14
C VAL A 291 -19.24 -14.81 7.37
N SER A 292 -18.21 -14.74 6.53
CA SER A 292 -17.86 -15.83 5.61
C SER A 292 -16.91 -16.87 6.20
N GLY A 293 -16.43 -16.66 7.43
CA GLY A 293 -15.34 -17.42 8.04
C GLY A 293 -13.95 -17.03 7.51
N ASN A 294 -13.86 -16.29 6.41
CA ASN A 294 -12.61 -15.78 5.86
C ASN A 294 -12.40 -14.34 6.33
N GLY A 295 -11.27 -14.04 6.98
CA GLY A 295 -10.93 -12.69 7.44
C GLY A 295 -10.95 -11.64 6.32
N TRP A 296 -9.88 -11.58 5.53
CA TRP A 296 -9.80 -10.80 4.29
C TRP A 296 -10.23 -11.64 3.08
N GLY A 297 -10.86 -11.00 2.08
CA GLY A 297 -11.47 -11.72 0.95
C GLY A 297 -12.73 -12.48 1.37
N GLY A 298 -13.28 -12.14 2.54
CA GLY A 298 -14.61 -12.57 2.95
C GLY A 298 -15.64 -11.65 2.33
N HIS A 299 -16.41 -12.19 1.39
CA HIS A 299 -17.38 -11.41 0.64
C HIS A 299 -18.74 -11.55 1.30
N SER A 300 -19.24 -10.44 1.85
CA SER A 300 -20.59 -10.37 2.40
C SER A 300 -21.43 -9.38 1.61
N TYR A 301 -22.68 -9.70 1.39
CA TYR A 301 -23.61 -8.86 0.64
C TYR A 301 -24.99 -8.89 1.29
N GLY A 302 -25.71 -7.77 1.21
CA GLY A 302 -27.07 -7.66 1.75
C GLY A 302 -27.10 -7.98 3.24
N GLY A 303 -26.34 -7.25 4.04
CA GLY A 303 -26.40 -7.34 5.49
C GLY A 303 -27.69 -6.72 6.04
N TYR A 304 -28.36 -7.43 6.94
CA TYR A 304 -29.53 -6.90 7.67
C TYR A 304 -29.55 -7.36 9.12
N ALA A 305 -29.86 -6.43 10.02
CA ALA A 305 -30.05 -6.70 11.44
C ALA A 305 -31.55 -6.88 11.73
N ILE A 306 -31.98 -8.12 12.03
CA ILE A 306 -33.37 -8.40 12.42
C ILE A 306 -33.62 -7.90 13.84
N ASN A 307 -32.65 -8.07 14.73
CA ASN A 307 -32.61 -7.50 16.09
C ASN A 307 -31.14 -7.55 16.59
N PRO A 308 -30.82 -7.10 17.82
CA PRO A 308 -29.44 -7.11 18.33
C PRO A 308 -28.74 -8.47 18.35
N MET A 309 -29.49 -9.59 18.35
CA MET A 309 -28.93 -10.94 18.38
C MET A 309 -28.96 -11.63 17.01
N THR A 310 -29.98 -11.35 16.19
CA THR A 310 -30.18 -12.04 14.92
C THR A 310 -29.80 -11.14 13.73
N LEU A 311 -28.75 -11.54 13.02
CA LEU A 311 -28.23 -10.86 11.83
C LEU A 311 -28.21 -11.81 10.64
N VAL A 312 -28.41 -11.28 9.43
CA VAL A 312 -28.41 -12.07 8.20
C VAL A 312 -27.52 -11.42 7.13
N ALA A 313 -26.81 -12.23 6.34
CA ALA A 313 -26.08 -11.79 5.16
C ALA A 313 -25.91 -12.93 4.15
N GLY A 314 -25.65 -12.59 2.89
CA GLY A 314 -25.14 -13.52 1.90
C GLY A 314 -23.61 -13.58 1.96
N ALA A 315 -23.04 -14.73 2.33
CA ALA A 315 -21.61 -14.98 2.30
C ALA A 315 -21.18 -15.58 0.95
N SER A 316 -20.05 -15.14 0.40
CA SER A 316 -19.45 -15.70 -0.83
C SER A 316 -17.94 -15.88 -0.68
N THR A 317 -17.42 -16.90 -1.35
CA THR A 317 -15.98 -17.21 -1.38
C THR A 317 -15.22 -16.43 -2.46
N SER A 318 -15.92 -15.67 -3.33
CA SER A 318 -15.29 -14.81 -4.34
C SER A 318 -16.16 -13.58 -4.70
N TRP A 319 -15.53 -12.55 -5.29
CA TRP A 319 -16.15 -11.28 -5.70
C TRP A 319 -17.43 -11.43 -6.54
N GLY A 320 -17.52 -12.50 -7.34
CA GLY A 320 -18.66 -12.82 -8.20
C GLY A 320 -19.36 -14.15 -7.86
N GLY A 321 -18.99 -14.79 -6.75
CA GLY A 321 -19.46 -16.12 -6.38
C GLY A 321 -20.93 -16.19 -5.97
N THR A 322 -21.44 -17.42 -5.89
CA THR A 322 -22.79 -17.70 -5.34
C THR A 322 -22.81 -17.31 -3.86
N ARG A 323 -23.91 -16.68 -3.43
CA ARG A 323 -24.06 -16.18 -2.07
C ARG A 323 -24.88 -17.19 -1.26
N GLN A 324 -24.28 -17.74 -0.21
CA GLN A 324 -24.95 -18.59 0.76
C GLN A 324 -25.58 -17.72 1.85
N LEU A 325 -26.90 -17.84 2.04
CA LEU A 325 -27.56 -17.17 3.16
C LEU A 325 -26.96 -17.69 4.46
N THR A 326 -26.51 -16.78 5.30
CA THR A 326 -25.81 -17.06 6.54
C THR A 326 -26.43 -16.21 7.64
N VAL A 327 -26.60 -16.80 8.83
CA VAL A 327 -27.28 -16.19 9.97
C VAL A 327 -26.37 -16.23 11.20
N SER A 328 -26.39 -15.14 11.95
CA SER A 328 -25.90 -15.08 13.33
C SER A 328 -27.09 -14.98 14.29
N HIS A 329 -26.99 -15.62 15.45
CA HIS A 329 -27.94 -15.52 16.56
C HIS A 329 -27.29 -15.03 17.87
N ASP A 330 -26.06 -14.52 17.78
CA ASP A 330 -25.26 -14.05 18.91
C ASP A 330 -24.69 -12.64 18.71
N GLY A 331 -25.36 -11.83 17.87
CA GLY A 331 -24.98 -10.45 17.59
C GLY A 331 -23.77 -10.32 16.65
N GLY A 332 -23.58 -11.30 15.76
CA GLY A 332 -22.49 -11.29 14.78
C GLY A 332 -21.17 -11.87 15.30
N LYS A 333 -21.17 -12.59 16.43
CA LYS A 333 -19.95 -13.25 16.94
C LYS A 333 -19.68 -14.55 16.18
N THR A 334 -20.72 -15.32 15.88
CA THR A 334 -20.66 -16.54 15.07
C THR A 334 -21.72 -16.54 13.99
N TRP A 335 -21.41 -17.20 12.87
CA TRP A 335 -22.25 -17.26 11.68
C TRP A 335 -22.41 -18.71 11.22
N LYS A 336 -23.63 -19.08 10.83
CA LYS A 336 -23.96 -20.41 10.32
C LYS A 336 -24.70 -20.31 8.99
N PRO A 337 -24.33 -21.13 7.99
CA PRO A 337 -25.08 -21.18 6.75
C PRO A 337 -26.49 -21.71 7.00
N VAL A 338 -27.47 -21.16 6.31
CA VAL A 338 -28.83 -21.70 6.27
C VAL A 338 -28.85 -22.84 5.25
N GLU A 339 -29.23 -24.02 5.70
CA GLU A 339 -29.31 -25.21 4.84
C GLU A 339 -30.27 -24.97 3.66
N ASN A 340 -29.86 -25.41 2.47
CA ASN A 340 -30.63 -25.30 1.22
C ASN A 340 -30.98 -23.87 0.75
N ALA A 341 -30.39 -22.82 1.34
CA ALA A 341 -30.61 -21.42 0.95
C ALA A 341 -29.44 -20.84 0.13
N LEU A 342 -29.19 -21.42 -1.06
CA LEU A 342 -28.24 -20.88 -2.03
C LEU A 342 -28.93 -19.86 -2.93
N TYR A 343 -28.47 -18.61 -2.90
CA TYR A 343 -28.96 -17.56 -3.80
C TYR A 343 -27.96 -17.33 -4.95
N SER A 344 -28.39 -17.61 -6.18
CA SER A 344 -27.62 -17.34 -7.40
C SER A 344 -27.83 -15.90 -7.88
N LEU A 345 -27.26 -14.93 -7.17
CA LEU A 345 -27.13 -13.58 -7.72
C LEU A 345 -25.87 -13.52 -8.58
N ASN A 346 -25.93 -13.95 -9.85
CA ASN A 346 -24.80 -13.78 -10.76
C ASN A 346 -24.74 -12.30 -11.21
N PRO A 347 -23.70 -11.52 -10.84
CA PRO A 347 -23.60 -10.12 -11.27
C PRO A 347 -23.33 -9.99 -12.78
N ALA A 348 -22.90 -11.05 -13.46
CA ALA A 348 -22.61 -11.02 -14.90
C ALA A 348 -23.86 -10.89 -15.79
N ALA A 349 -25.07 -11.03 -15.23
CA ALA A 349 -26.32 -10.92 -15.99
C ALA A 349 -26.94 -9.51 -15.98
N ASP A 350 -26.45 -8.58 -15.14
CA ASP A 350 -27.10 -7.28 -14.94
C ASP A 350 -26.17 -6.10 -15.22
N SER A 351 -25.64 -6.04 -16.45
CA SER A 351 -24.80 -4.93 -16.91
C SER A 351 -25.59 -3.66 -17.27
N LYS A 352 -26.89 -3.57 -16.91
CA LYS A 352 -27.76 -2.45 -17.30
C LYS A 352 -28.70 -1.91 -16.22
N THR A 353 -28.54 -2.24 -14.94
CA THR A 353 -29.26 -1.51 -13.88
C THR A 353 -28.34 -1.01 -12.76
N PRO A 354 -28.37 0.30 -12.45
CA PRO A 354 -27.80 0.80 -11.21
C PRO A 354 -28.82 0.60 -10.09
N ARG A 355 -28.42 -0.11 -9.02
CA ARG A 355 -29.12 -0.28 -7.73
C ARG A 355 -30.36 -1.19 -7.78
N GLY A 356 -30.33 -2.27 -7.01
CA GLY A 356 -31.55 -3.04 -6.72
C GLY A 356 -31.27 -4.43 -6.16
N CYS A 357 -30.97 -4.53 -4.86
CA CYS A 357 -31.21 -5.78 -4.14
C CYS A 357 -32.72 -5.90 -3.90
N THR A 358 -33.43 -6.71 -4.68
CA THR A 358 -34.76 -7.18 -4.28
C THR A 358 -34.56 -8.26 -3.21
N TRP A 359 -34.98 -7.93 -1.98
CA TRP A 359 -34.95 -8.82 -0.83
C TRP A 359 -36.11 -9.84 -0.89
N PRO A 360 -35.91 -11.07 -0.42
CA PRO A 360 -37.00 -12.01 -0.23
C PRO A 360 -37.66 -11.75 1.13
N TRP A 361 -38.77 -11.02 1.16
CA TRP A 361 -39.77 -11.12 2.24
C TRP A 361 -40.53 -12.47 2.20
N ALA A 362 -39.91 -13.52 1.66
CA ALA A 362 -40.58 -14.77 1.30
C ALA A 362 -40.11 -15.98 2.11
N ILE A 363 -39.13 -15.83 3.02
CA ILE A 363 -38.72 -16.90 3.94
C ILE A 363 -38.34 -16.26 5.28
N LEU A 364 -39.35 -15.87 6.07
CA LEU A 364 -39.41 -15.86 7.54
C LEU A 364 -40.70 -15.19 8.01
#